data_AF-H9WZ78-F1
#
_entry.id   AF-H9WZ78-F1
#
_cell.length_a   1.000
_cell.length_b   1.000
_cell.length_c   1.000
_cell.angle_alpha   90.00
_cell.angle_beta   90.00
_cell.angle_gamma   90.00
#
_symmetry.space_group_name_H-M   'P 1'
#
loop_
_entity.id
_entity.type
_entity.pdbx_description
1 polymer ?
#
loop_
_entity_poly.entity_id
_entity_poly.type
_entity_poly.pdbx_seq_one_letter_code
_entity_poly.pdbx_strand_id
1 'polypeptide(L)'
;AQFKPLNPQNHSHGGTPLFSIQCAISRNKKEETVEKVKKQLEHCYLVAGIKYTGLTVKQLQELRKSLPESTKLVVAKNKLVGKAIEGTQWEVLKPCMKGMNAWMFVHSEEIPAALKPYRNFQKQQKLEENDFTGAVFEGKFYAPQEFKAL
;
A
#
# COMPACT_ATOMS: atom_id res chain seq x y z
N ALA A 1 -18.34 -71.93 30.30
CA ALA A 1 -17.52 -70.73 30.52
C ALA A 1 -18.00 -69.63 29.60
N GLN A 2 -18.49 -68.51 30.12
CA GLN A 2 -18.52 -67.22 29.40
C GLN A 2 -18.49 -66.11 30.46
N PHE A 3 -17.36 -65.41 30.48
CA PHE A 3 -16.98 -64.36 31.42
C PHE A 3 -17.39 -62.99 30.85
N LYS A 4 -18.19 -62.24 31.63
CA LYS A 4 -17.96 -60.85 32.08
C LYS A 4 -17.95 -59.67 31.04
N PRO A 5 -17.98 -58.37 31.46
CA PRO A 5 -19.19 -57.54 31.35
C PRO A 5 -18.96 -56.07 30.85
N LEU A 6 -20.01 -55.23 30.94
CA LEU A 6 -20.06 -53.74 31.09
C LEU A 6 -19.59 -52.80 29.94
N ASN A 7 -20.56 -51.96 29.50
CA ASN A 7 -20.49 -50.66 28.77
C ASN A 7 -19.57 -49.62 29.52
N PRO A 8 -18.94 -48.57 28.93
CA PRO A 8 -19.60 -47.47 28.18
C PRO A 8 -18.80 -46.73 27.07
N GLN A 9 -19.55 -45.94 26.30
CA GLN A 9 -19.21 -44.81 25.43
C GLN A 9 -17.72 -44.39 25.30
N ASN A 10 -17.26 -44.22 24.05
CA ASN A 10 -16.17 -43.30 23.76
C ASN A 10 -16.57 -42.36 22.62
N HIS A 11 -17.23 -41.25 22.99
CA HIS A 11 -17.20 -40.02 22.22
C HIS A 11 -15.79 -39.45 22.35
N SER A 12 -15.00 -39.54 21.28
CA SER A 12 -13.71 -38.84 21.19
C SER A 12 -13.78 -37.77 20.11
N HIS A 13 -13.73 -36.55 20.63
CA HIS A 13 -13.68 -35.23 20.03
C HIS A 13 -12.75 -35.06 18.83
N GLY A 14 -13.11 -34.08 18.01
CA GLY A 14 -12.15 -33.02 17.68
C GLY A 14 -11.48 -33.13 16.32
N GLY A 15 -12.25 -33.10 15.23
CA GLY A 15 -11.73 -32.58 13.98
C GLY A 15 -11.40 -31.10 14.17
N THR A 16 -10.13 -30.78 14.37
CA THR A 16 -9.64 -29.39 14.40
C THR A 16 -10.16 -28.70 13.15
N PRO A 17 -10.91 -27.58 13.22
CA PRO A 17 -11.16 -26.81 12.03
C PRO A 17 -9.79 -26.29 11.58
N LEU A 18 -9.29 -26.83 10.47
CA LEU A 18 -8.26 -26.17 9.70
C LEU A 18 -8.83 -24.78 9.40
N PHE A 19 -8.39 -23.77 10.15
CA PHE A 19 -8.60 -22.37 9.82
C PHE A 19 -7.89 -22.14 8.48
N SER A 20 -8.53 -22.53 7.39
CA SER A 20 -8.07 -22.22 6.05
C SER A 20 -8.27 -20.71 5.90
N ILE A 21 -7.18 -19.97 5.97
CA ILE A 21 -7.21 -18.53 5.71
C ILE A 21 -7.49 -18.38 4.20
N GLN A 22 -8.78 -18.33 3.86
CA GLN A 22 -9.34 -18.18 2.50
C GLN A 22 -9.09 -16.78 1.89
N CYS A 23 -8.25 -15.95 2.50
CA CYS A 23 -7.96 -14.58 2.07
C CYS A 23 -6.51 -14.40 1.57
N ALA A 24 -5.79 -15.49 1.27
CA ALA A 24 -4.46 -15.42 0.70
C ALA A 24 -4.55 -14.99 -0.78
N ILE A 25 -4.10 -13.78 -1.09
CA ILE A 25 -3.94 -13.34 -2.49
C ILE A 25 -3.00 -14.33 -3.19
N SER A 26 -3.47 -14.94 -4.28
CA SER A 26 -2.71 -15.88 -5.10
C SER A 26 -1.42 -15.25 -5.62
N ARG A 27 -0.44 -16.09 -5.95
CA ARG A 27 0.86 -15.62 -6.45
C ARG A 27 0.70 -14.78 -7.72
N ASN A 28 -0.12 -15.21 -8.67
CA ASN A 28 -0.42 -14.47 -9.89
C ASN A 28 -0.96 -13.06 -9.60
N LYS A 29 -1.87 -12.89 -8.64
CA LYS A 29 -2.45 -11.57 -8.35
C LYS A 29 -1.47 -10.62 -7.67
N LYS A 30 -0.51 -11.16 -6.91
CA LYS A 30 0.63 -10.39 -6.38
C LYS A 30 1.55 -9.95 -7.52
N GLU A 31 1.85 -10.85 -8.45
CA GLU A 31 2.69 -10.56 -9.63
C GLU A 31 2.02 -9.51 -10.53
N GLU A 32 0.72 -9.62 -10.79
CA GLU A 32 -0.05 -8.60 -11.51
C GLU A 32 -0.02 -7.23 -10.80
N THR A 33 -0.08 -7.22 -9.46
CA THR A 33 0.06 -5.97 -8.69
C THR A 33 1.45 -5.37 -8.86
N VAL A 34 2.50 -6.19 -8.83
CA VAL A 34 3.89 -5.75 -9.06
C VAL A 34 4.04 -5.20 -10.47
N GLU A 35 3.51 -5.88 -11.49
CA GLU A 35 3.56 -5.44 -12.89
C GLU A 35 2.80 -4.12 -13.08
N LYS A 36 1.62 -3.97 -12.48
CA LYS A 36 0.87 -2.71 -12.49
C LYS A 36 1.68 -1.56 -11.89
N VAL A 37 2.32 -1.78 -10.75
CA VAL A 37 3.20 -0.78 -10.13
C VAL A 37 4.39 -0.46 -11.05
N LYS A 38 5.02 -1.46 -11.66
CA LYS A 38 6.12 -1.25 -12.64
C LYS A 38 5.68 -0.39 -13.83
N LYS A 39 4.51 -0.66 -14.40
CA LYS A 39 3.93 0.16 -15.48
C LYS A 39 3.67 1.61 -15.05
N GLN A 40 3.25 1.82 -13.79
CA GLN A 40 3.15 3.18 -13.26
C GLN A 40 4.53 3.84 -13.16
N LEU A 41 5.56 3.10 -12.76
CA LEU A 41 6.93 3.63 -12.60
C LEU A 41 7.63 4.02 -13.91
N GLU A 42 7.29 3.41 -15.04
CA GLU A 42 7.95 3.64 -16.34
C GLU A 42 7.73 5.05 -16.91
N HIS A 43 6.57 5.66 -16.65
CA HIS A 43 6.22 7.00 -17.13
C HIS A 43 5.99 7.98 -15.97
N CYS A 44 6.61 7.71 -14.84
CA CYS A 44 6.45 8.50 -13.63
C CYS A 44 7.62 9.46 -13.48
N TYR A 45 7.32 10.73 -13.22
CA TYR A 45 8.32 11.74 -12.88
C TYR A 45 8.59 11.75 -11.37
N LEU A 46 7.54 11.52 -10.56
CA LEU A 46 7.64 11.55 -9.10
C LEU A 46 6.84 10.44 -8.44
N VAL A 47 7.48 9.73 -7.51
CA VAL A 47 6.83 8.75 -6.64
C VAL A 47 6.85 9.26 -5.20
N ALA A 48 5.68 9.50 -4.61
CA ALA A 48 5.56 9.90 -3.20
C ALA A 48 4.97 8.77 -2.34
N GLY A 49 5.61 8.52 -1.20
CA GLY A 49 5.09 7.67 -0.14
C GLY A 49 4.24 8.49 0.84
N ILE A 50 3.05 7.99 1.16
CA ILE A 50 2.07 8.66 2.01
C ILE A 50 1.63 7.71 3.11
N LYS A 51 1.66 8.17 4.37
CA LYS A 51 0.90 7.50 5.43
C LYS A 51 -0.59 7.72 5.19
N TYR A 52 -1.39 6.66 5.28
CA TYR A 52 -2.84 6.73 5.06
C TYR A 52 -3.64 6.23 6.26
N THR A 53 -3.07 6.33 7.46
CA THR A 53 -3.70 5.91 8.72
C THR A 53 -4.85 6.85 9.10
N GLY A 54 -5.95 6.30 9.60
CA GLY A 54 -7.09 7.09 10.06
C GLY A 54 -7.98 7.69 8.95
N LEU A 55 -7.78 7.32 7.68
CA LEU A 55 -8.64 7.76 6.58
C LEU A 55 -9.85 6.85 6.40
N THR A 56 -11.02 7.46 6.28
CA THR A 56 -12.25 6.74 5.90
C THR A 56 -12.28 6.42 4.41
N VAL A 57 -13.09 5.42 4.02
CA VAL A 57 -13.27 5.07 2.60
C VAL A 57 -13.83 6.24 1.79
N LYS A 58 -14.74 7.04 2.37
CA LYS A 58 -15.31 8.24 1.72
C LYS A 58 -14.23 9.26 1.42
N GLN A 59 -13.39 9.57 2.41
CA GLN A 59 -12.25 10.45 2.27
C GLN A 59 -11.27 9.99 1.18
N LEU A 60 -10.95 8.70 1.11
CA LEU A 60 -10.12 8.14 0.04
C LEU A 60 -10.78 8.25 -1.34
N GLN A 61 -12.10 8.11 -1.43
CA GLN A 61 -12.83 8.29 -2.68
C GLN A 61 -12.84 9.75 -3.12
N GLU A 62 -13.04 10.69 -2.20
CA GLU A 62 -12.95 12.14 -2.47
C GLU A 62 -11.54 12.52 -2.92
N LEU A 63 -10.51 12.01 -2.23
CA LEU A 63 -9.13 12.23 -2.62
C LEU A 63 -8.90 11.74 -4.06
N ARG A 64 -9.30 10.50 -4.38
CA ARG A 64 -9.18 9.95 -5.74
C ARG A 64 -9.90 10.78 -6.81
N LYS A 65 -11.03 11.41 -6.48
CA LYS A 65 -11.76 12.30 -7.39
C LYS A 65 -11.07 13.66 -7.56
N SER A 66 -10.40 14.14 -6.52
CA SER A 66 -9.69 15.43 -6.53
C SER A 66 -8.34 15.37 -7.23
N LEU A 67 -7.72 14.18 -7.29
CA LEU A 67 -6.44 13.99 -7.97
C LEU A 67 -6.63 14.12 -9.49
N PRO A 68 -5.70 14.78 -10.18
CA PRO A 68 -5.77 14.92 -11.63
C PRO A 68 -5.52 13.58 -12.31
N GLU A 69 -5.93 13.44 -13.57
CA GLU A 69 -5.75 12.19 -14.32
C GLU A 69 -4.27 11.77 -14.46
N SER A 70 -3.38 12.77 -14.45
CA SER A 70 -1.93 12.63 -14.44
C SER A 70 -1.37 12.06 -13.14
N THR A 71 -2.18 11.91 -12.10
CA THR A 71 -1.75 11.36 -10.81
C THR A 71 -2.50 10.10 -10.47
N LYS A 72 -1.79 9.04 -10.10
CA LYS A 72 -2.38 7.76 -9.70
C LYS A 72 -2.01 7.43 -8.26
N LEU A 73 -3.02 7.15 -7.46
CA LEU A 73 -2.85 6.73 -6.06
C LEU A 73 -3.08 5.22 -5.94
N VAL A 74 -2.05 4.48 -5.59
CA VAL A 74 -2.09 3.03 -5.41
C VAL A 74 -1.76 2.68 -3.96
N VAL A 75 -2.67 1.97 -3.32
CA VAL A 75 -2.43 1.38 -2.00
C VAL A 75 -1.91 -0.03 -2.21
N ALA A 76 -0.62 -0.25 -1.97
CA ALA A 76 0.04 -1.53 -2.19
C ALA A 76 0.97 -1.87 -1.02
N LYS A 77 1.09 -3.17 -0.72
CA LYS A 77 2.02 -3.65 0.31
C LYS A 77 3.45 -3.25 -0.03
N ASN A 78 4.18 -2.76 0.95
CA ASN A 78 5.58 -2.34 0.83
C ASN A 78 6.46 -3.40 0.16
N LYS A 79 6.27 -4.69 0.49
CA LYS A 79 7.02 -5.79 -0.12
C LYS A 79 6.73 -5.96 -1.63
N LEU A 80 5.51 -5.64 -2.10
CA LEU A 80 5.18 -5.70 -3.52
C LEU A 80 5.81 -4.53 -4.27
N VAL A 81 5.70 -3.32 -3.72
CA VAL A 81 6.34 -2.15 -4.31
C VAL A 81 7.86 -2.29 -4.27
N GLY A 82 8.42 -2.86 -3.20
CA GLY A 82 9.85 -3.14 -3.06
C GLY A 82 10.38 -4.01 -4.20
N LYS A 83 9.64 -5.06 -4.57
CA LYS A 83 9.95 -5.89 -5.74
C LYS A 83 9.73 -5.17 -7.08
N ALA A 84 8.85 -4.17 -7.13
CA ALA A 84 8.59 -3.40 -8.33
C ALA A 84 9.72 -2.41 -8.63
N ILE A 85 10.28 -1.79 -7.57
CA ILE A 85 11.36 -0.79 -7.69
C ILE A 85 12.76 -1.41 -7.75
N GLU A 86 12.94 -2.68 -7.37
CA GLU A 86 14.22 -3.38 -7.41
C GLU A 86 14.82 -3.38 -8.82
N GLY A 87 16.08 -2.94 -8.97
CA GLY A 87 16.76 -2.79 -10.25
C GLY A 87 16.34 -1.55 -11.06
N THR A 88 15.66 -0.58 -10.44
CA THR A 88 15.26 0.69 -11.09
C THR A 88 15.82 1.90 -10.35
N GLN A 89 15.75 3.08 -10.96
CA GLN A 89 16.12 4.35 -10.30
C GLN A 89 15.31 4.66 -9.02
N TRP A 90 14.21 3.94 -8.80
CA TRP A 90 13.33 4.12 -7.65
C TRP A 90 13.76 3.34 -6.41
N GLU A 91 14.87 2.58 -6.45
CA GLU A 91 15.35 1.83 -5.28
C GLU A 91 15.68 2.71 -4.07
N VAL A 92 16.01 3.98 -4.32
CA VAL A 92 16.23 4.99 -3.27
C VAL A 92 14.97 5.28 -2.43
N LEU A 93 13.79 4.79 -2.85
CA LEU A 93 12.52 4.86 -2.11
C LEU A 93 12.43 3.84 -0.96
N LYS A 94 13.30 2.82 -0.92
CA LYS A 94 13.29 1.75 0.11
C LYS A 94 13.21 2.27 1.56
N PRO A 95 13.88 3.36 1.97
CA PRO A 95 13.78 3.90 3.33
C PRO A 95 12.36 4.31 3.73
N CYS A 96 11.53 4.77 2.78
CA CYS A 96 10.13 5.18 3.01
C CYS A 96 9.17 4.00 3.13
N MET A 97 9.60 2.78 2.80
CA MET A 97 8.77 1.58 2.78
C MET A 97 8.50 0.99 4.17
N LYS A 98 8.45 1.81 5.21
CA LYS A 98 8.17 1.40 6.59
C LYS A 98 6.77 1.85 7.00
N GLY A 99 6.01 0.97 7.64
CA GLY A 99 4.63 1.24 8.07
C GLY A 99 3.58 1.12 6.96
N MET A 100 2.42 1.75 7.16
CA MET A 100 1.32 1.74 6.19
C MET A 100 1.51 2.85 5.16
N ASN A 101 1.87 2.47 3.94
CA ASN A 101 2.11 3.43 2.85
C ASN A 101 1.10 3.28 1.70
N ALA A 102 0.62 4.41 1.22
CA ALA A 102 0.04 4.60 -0.08
C ALA A 102 1.09 5.23 -0.99
N TRP A 103 1.08 4.87 -2.26
CA TRP A 103 2.05 5.33 -3.25
C TRP A 103 1.33 6.20 -4.26
N MET A 104 1.79 7.43 -4.41
CA MET A 104 1.32 8.36 -5.42
C MET A 104 2.35 8.40 -6.56
N PHE A 105 1.88 8.17 -7.77
CA PHE A 105 2.66 8.24 -9.00
C PHE A 105 2.19 9.46 -9.77
N VAL A 106 3.13 10.33 -10.14
CA VAL A 106 2.86 11.55 -10.91
C VAL A 106 3.45 11.39 -12.30
N HIS A 107 2.58 11.44 -13.30
CA HIS A 107 2.88 11.30 -14.73
C HIS A 107 2.90 12.65 -15.46
N SER A 108 2.98 13.76 -14.72
CA SER A 108 3.13 15.11 -15.26
C SER A 108 4.46 15.69 -14.81
N GLU A 109 5.03 16.56 -15.64
CA GLU A 109 6.21 17.38 -15.30
C GLU A 109 5.84 18.45 -14.25
N GLU A 110 4.57 18.85 -14.18
CA GLU A 110 4.07 19.82 -13.20
C GLU A 110 3.82 19.18 -11.83
N ILE A 111 4.90 18.81 -11.15
CA ILE A 111 4.87 18.19 -9.81
C ILE A 111 4.06 19.02 -8.80
N PRO A 112 4.24 20.34 -8.66
CA PRO A 112 3.51 21.11 -7.65
C PRO A 112 2.00 21.13 -7.92
N ALA A 113 1.60 21.15 -9.20
CA ALA A 113 0.19 21.12 -9.60
C ALA A 113 -0.47 19.78 -9.27
N ALA A 114 0.26 18.67 -9.52
CA ALA A 114 -0.20 17.32 -9.18
C ALA A 114 -0.36 17.10 -7.66
N LEU A 115 0.51 17.72 -6.85
CA LEU A 115 0.49 17.58 -5.39
C LEU A 115 -0.49 18.53 -4.69
N LYS A 116 -0.85 19.65 -5.33
CA LYS A 116 -1.75 20.67 -4.76
C LYS A 116 -3.08 20.11 -4.25
N PRO A 117 -3.82 19.24 -4.99
CA PRO A 117 -5.05 18.63 -4.48
C PRO A 117 -4.82 17.81 -3.22
N TYR A 118 -3.73 17.04 -3.16
CA TYR A 118 -3.40 16.24 -1.98
C TYR A 118 -3.04 17.13 -0.77
N ARG A 119 -2.26 18.20 -0.97
CA ARG A 119 -1.94 19.17 0.09
C ARG A 119 -3.18 19.88 0.62
N ASN A 120 -4.09 20.26 -0.28
CA ASN A 120 -5.38 20.84 0.10
C ASN A 120 -6.21 19.86 0.91
N PHE A 121 -6.25 18.60 0.50
CA PHE A 121 -6.94 17.53 1.22
C PHE A 121 -6.35 17.31 2.63
N GLN A 122 -5.01 17.28 2.77
CA GLN A 122 -4.35 17.18 4.07
C GLN A 122 -4.76 18.33 5.01
N LYS A 123 -4.79 19.57 4.50
CA LYS A 123 -5.21 20.75 5.27
C LYS A 123 -6.68 20.71 5.66
N GLN A 124 -7.57 20.34 4.74
CA GLN A 124 -9.01 20.26 4.99
C GLN A 124 -9.36 19.19 6.03
N GLN A 125 -8.73 18.04 5.92
CA GLN A 125 -8.99 16.89 6.79
C GLN A 125 -8.17 16.94 8.09
N LYS A 126 -7.38 18.01 8.32
CA LYS A 126 -6.49 18.20 9.47
C LYS A 126 -5.61 16.97 9.74
N LEU A 127 -5.09 16.37 8.66
CA LEU A 127 -4.33 15.12 8.73
C LEU A 127 -2.86 15.41 9.01
N GLU A 128 -2.56 16.13 10.10
CA GLU A 128 -1.19 16.46 10.49
C GLU A 128 -0.33 15.20 10.70
N GLU A 129 -0.98 14.06 11.00
CA GLU A 129 -0.32 12.76 11.14
C GLU A 129 -0.15 11.96 9.84
N ASN A 130 -0.97 12.21 8.80
CA ASN A 130 -0.73 11.62 7.48
C ASN A 130 0.25 12.49 6.72
N ASP A 131 1.47 12.47 7.23
CA ASP A 131 2.58 13.12 6.58
C ASP A 131 3.11 12.24 5.44
N PHE A 132 3.73 12.91 4.47
CA PHE A 132 4.51 12.20 3.45
C PHE A 132 5.63 11.42 4.16
N THR A 133 5.85 10.16 3.80
CA THR A 133 7.02 9.40 4.27
C THR A 133 8.28 9.77 3.51
N GLY A 134 8.12 10.37 2.34
CA GLY A 134 9.15 10.90 1.48
C GLY A 134 8.72 10.78 0.03
N ALA A 135 9.52 11.33 -0.88
CA ALA A 135 9.28 11.20 -2.30
C ALA A 135 10.60 10.95 -3.04
N VAL A 136 10.50 10.39 -4.23
CA VAL A 136 11.61 10.28 -5.15
C VAL A 136 11.22 11.04 -6.42
N PHE A 137 12.13 11.89 -6.89
CA PHE A 137 11.99 12.67 -8.11
C PHE A 137 13.33 12.62 -8.84
N GLU A 138 13.31 12.26 -10.13
CA GLU A 138 14.51 12.12 -10.96
C GLU A 138 15.62 11.25 -10.31
N GLY A 139 15.23 10.16 -9.64
CA GLY A 139 16.15 9.26 -8.94
C GLY A 139 16.77 9.82 -7.65
N LYS A 140 16.38 11.02 -7.21
CA LYS A 140 16.78 11.61 -5.94
C LYS A 140 15.70 11.41 -4.90
N PHE A 141 16.11 11.00 -3.70
CA PHE A 141 15.21 10.87 -2.56
C PHE A 141 15.08 12.21 -1.83
N TYR A 142 13.84 12.59 -1.50
CA TYR A 142 13.47 13.78 -0.74
C TYR A 142 12.79 13.37 0.55
N ALA A 143 13.34 13.82 1.68
CA ALA A 143 12.74 13.61 2.98
C ALA A 143 11.41 14.37 3.11
N PRO A 144 10.52 13.98 4.05
CA PRO A 144 9.22 14.65 4.26
C PRO A 144 9.30 16.17 4.41
N GLN A 145 10.35 16.66 5.07
CA GLN A 145 10.57 18.09 5.31
C GLN A 145 10.94 18.83 4.02
N GLU A 146 11.84 18.25 3.21
CA GLU A 146 12.26 18.81 1.92
C GLU A 146 11.14 18.73 0.89
N PHE A 147 10.37 17.65 0.93
CA PHE A 147 9.25 17.43 0.04
C PHE A 147 8.09 18.42 0.28
N LYS A 148 7.94 18.97 1.49
CA LYS A 148 6.97 20.04 1.76
C LYS A 148 7.32 21.35 1.03
N ALA A 149 8.59 21.55 0.68
CA ALA A 149 9.07 22.76 0.02
C ALA A 149 9.03 22.72 -1.51
N LEU A 150 8.97 21.51 -2.11
CA LEU A 150 8.69 21.31 -3.55
C LEU A 150 7.27 21.73 -3.93
#